data_AF-A0A1I2IG98-F1
#
_entry.id   AF-A0A1I2IG98-F1
#
_cell.length_a   1.000
_cell.length_b   1.000
_cell.length_c   1.000
_cell.angle_alpha   90.00
_cell.angle_beta   90.00
_cell.angle_gamma   90.00
#
_symmetry.space_group_name_H-M   'P 1'
#
loop_
_entity.id
_entity.type
_entity.pdbx_description
1 polymer ?
#
loop_
_entity_poly.entity_id
_entity_poly.type
_entity_poly.pdbx_seq_one_letter_code
_entity_poly.pdbx_strand_id
1 'polypeptide(L)'
;MTGDHATEMSRTSARRGGPEVVIRREREDDLPTVRRVHTAAFAAEPRVADLTDVLRSAPAPLEPLSLVAVADGEVVGHVLLSASRLDAPRRIVDVLVLSPLGVLPEFQHLGIGTRLVSRALAEADESGAPLLFLEGSPDYYSKRGFKRADEFGFRAPSLRIPAPAFQVAPLSAYEPWMTGTLVYSDPFWAMDCVGLRDPADLADRDGDGADAAPADGAAEQEAAR
;
A
#
# COMPACT_ATOMS: atom_id res chain seq x y z
N MET A 1 49.71 -49.45 10.22
CA MET A 1 49.13 -48.26 10.89
C MET A 1 48.26 -47.57 9.85
N THR A 2 47.00 -47.99 9.71
CA THR A 2 45.79 -47.29 10.25
C THR A 2 45.79 -45.83 9.82
N GLY A 3 44.84 -45.27 9.07
CA GLY A 3 43.51 -45.66 8.62
C GLY A 3 42.87 -44.37 8.09
N ASP A 4 42.01 -44.51 7.11
CA ASP A 4 41.14 -43.48 6.52
C ASP A 4 40.31 -42.74 7.59
N HIS A 5 40.04 -41.44 7.42
CA HIS A 5 38.83 -40.75 7.93
C HIS A 5 38.78 -39.25 7.55
N ALA A 6 37.81 -38.96 6.67
CA ALA A 6 36.76 -37.95 6.82
C ALA A 6 37.13 -36.45 6.93
N THR A 7 36.81 -35.72 5.86
CA THR A 7 35.81 -34.63 5.84
C THR A 7 35.30 -34.14 7.20
N GLU A 8 35.56 -32.88 7.58
CA GLU A 8 34.53 -32.05 8.23
C GLU A 8 34.83 -30.54 8.25
N MET A 9 33.97 -29.78 7.55
CA MET A 9 33.31 -28.54 7.98
C MET A 9 34.16 -27.38 8.54
N SER A 10 34.43 -26.39 7.69
CA SER A 10 34.36 -24.99 8.13
C SER A 10 33.00 -24.44 7.69
N ARG A 11 32.12 -24.29 8.69
CA ARG A 11 30.69 -24.01 8.55
C ARG A 11 30.48 -22.64 7.92
N THR A 12 29.79 -22.64 6.79
CA THR A 12 29.02 -21.50 6.27
C THR A 12 28.14 -20.94 7.39
N SER A 13 28.49 -19.76 7.88
CA SER A 13 27.54 -18.92 8.62
C SER A 13 26.58 -18.33 7.60
N ALA A 14 25.54 -19.09 7.27
CA ALA A 14 24.41 -18.58 6.53
C ALA A 14 23.71 -17.53 7.41
N ARG A 15 23.93 -16.25 7.12
CA ARG A 15 22.97 -15.22 7.51
C ARG A 15 21.62 -15.70 6.96
N ARG A 16 20.58 -15.73 7.81
CA ARG A 16 19.19 -15.88 7.36
C ARG A 16 18.84 -14.64 6.55
N GLY A 17 19.32 -14.58 5.31
CA GLY A 17 19.05 -13.49 4.39
C GLY A 17 17.81 -13.87 3.61
N GLY A 18 16.69 -13.20 3.89
CA GLY A 18 15.64 -13.12 2.89
C GLY A 18 16.19 -12.50 1.59
N PRO A 19 15.44 -12.58 0.47
CA PRO A 19 15.90 -12.04 -0.80
C PRO A 19 16.32 -10.58 -0.65
N GLU A 20 17.42 -10.19 -1.29
CA GLU A 20 17.86 -8.80 -1.30
C GLU A 20 16.86 -7.99 -2.11
N VAL A 21 15.99 -7.24 -1.41
CA VAL A 21 15.01 -6.38 -2.07
C VAL A 21 15.58 -4.98 -2.23
N VAL A 22 15.50 -4.42 -3.44
CA VAL A 22 15.85 -3.02 -3.76
C VAL A 22 14.57 -2.24 -4.04
N ILE A 23 14.43 -1.05 -3.45
CA ILE A 23 13.31 -0.15 -3.72
C ILE A 23 13.79 0.98 -4.61
N ARG A 24 13.05 1.25 -5.68
CA ARG A 24 13.33 2.32 -6.64
C ARG A 24 12.04 2.88 -7.23
N ARG A 25 12.14 4.01 -7.93
CA ARG A 25 11.06 4.53 -8.77
C ARG A 25 10.66 3.50 -9.85
N GLU A 26 9.36 3.43 -10.12
CA GLU A 26 8.80 2.70 -11.26
C GLU A 26 9.37 3.26 -12.58
N ARG A 27 9.54 2.37 -13.55
CA ARG A 27 9.93 2.68 -14.93
C ARG A 27 8.83 2.19 -15.87
N GLU A 28 8.81 2.70 -17.09
CA GLU A 28 7.80 2.30 -18.10
C GLU A 28 7.80 0.78 -18.37
N ASP A 29 8.98 0.14 -18.39
CA ASP A 29 9.09 -1.31 -18.57
C ASP A 29 8.55 -2.12 -17.37
N ASP A 30 8.36 -1.50 -16.20
CA ASP A 30 7.80 -2.17 -15.02
C ASP A 30 6.26 -2.27 -15.08
N LEU A 31 5.59 -1.46 -15.92
CA LEU A 31 4.12 -1.33 -15.93
C LEU A 31 3.39 -2.68 -16.05
N PRO A 32 3.77 -3.61 -16.95
CA PRO A 32 3.09 -4.91 -17.04
C PRO A 32 3.26 -5.74 -15.76
N THR A 33 4.43 -5.65 -15.11
CA THR A 33 4.72 -6.40 -13.88
C THR A 33 4.03 -5.78 -12.68
N VAL A 34 3.97 -4.45 -12.58
CA VAL A 34 3.20 -3.74 -11.55
C VAL A 34 1.71 -4.10 -11.65
N ARG A 35 1.17 -4.15 -12.86
CA ARG A 35 -0.22 -4.58 -13.07
C ARG A 35 -0.42 -6.02 -12.56
N ARG A 36 0.50 -6.94 -12.87
CA ARG A 36 0.48 -8.31 -12.33
C ARG A 36 0.54 -8.35 -10.80
N VAL A 37 1.37 -7.51 -10.17
CA VAL A 37 1.46 -7.42 -8.71
C VAL A 37 0.09 -7.09 -8.12
N HIS A 38 -0.60 -6.06 -8.64
CA HIS A 38 -1.92 -5.69 -8.11
C HIS A 38 -3.00 -6.73 -8.43
N THR A 39 -2.98 -7.33 -9.62
CA THR A 39 -3.92 -8.42 -9.94
C THR A 39 -3.74 -9.61 -8.98
N ALA A 40 -2.50 -9.96 -8.63
CA ALA A 40 -2.23 -11.07 -7.72
C ALA A 40 -2.53 -10.71 -6.25
N ALA A 41 -2.11 -9.54 -5.79
CA ALA A 41 -2.33 -9.08 -4.42
C ALA A 41 -3.81 -8.81 -4.11
N PHE A 42 -4.58 -8.36 -5.11
CA PHE A 42 -5.99 -8.01 -4.99
C PHE A 42 -6.88 -8.90 -5.88
N ALA A 43 -6.66 -10.23 -5.86
CA ALA A 43 -7.40 -11.16 -6.72
C ALA A 43 -8.94 -11.08 -6.57
N ALA A 44 -9.43 -10.72 -5.38
CA ALA A 44 -10.86 -10.50 -5.11
C ALA A 44 -11.37 -9.11 -5.54
N GLU A 45 -10.47 -8.17 -5.82
CA GLU A 45 -10.77 -6.77 -6.17
C GLU A 45 -10.08 -6.38 -7.50
N PRO A 46 -10.49 -6.97 -8.65
CA PRO A 46 -9.79 -6.81 -9.92
C PRO A 46 -9.66 -5.34 -10.40
N ARG A 47 -10.52 -4.45 -9.90
CA ARG A 47 -10.51 -3.01 -10.20
C ARG A 47 -9.24 -2.31 -9.71
N VAL A 48 -8.53 -2.84 -8.72
CA VAL A 48 -7.34 -2.17 -8.15
C VAL A 48 -6.22 -2.03 -9.19
N ALA A 49 -6.03 -3.03 -10.04
CA ALA A 49 -5.05 -2.97 -11.13
C ALA A 49 -5.41 -1.88 -12.14
N ASP A 50 -6.68 -1.80 -12.55
CA ASP A 50 -7.18 -0.76 -13.45
C ASP A 50 -7.10 0.64 -12.82
N LEU A 51 -7.44 0.75 -11.53
CA LEU A 51 -7.36 2.00 -10.78
C LEU A 51 -5.92 2.51 -10.73
N THR A 52 -4.94 1.62 -10.54
CA THR A 52 -3.51 1.97 -10.54
C THR A 52 -3.13 2.64 -11.87
N ASP A 53 -3.55 2.06 -12.99
CA ASP A 53 -3.24 2.58 -14.32
C ASP A 53 -3.89 3.93 -14.59
N VAL A 54 -5.15 4.10 -14.16
CA VAL A 54 -5.85 5.38 -14.28
C VAL A 54 -5.25 6.44 -13.36
N LEU A 55 -4.97 6.13 -12.09
CA LEU A 55 -4.38 7.09 -11.15
C LEU A 55 -2.99 7.57 -11.59
N ARG A 56 -2.18 6.70 -12.20
CA ARG A 56 -0.85 7.04 -12.70
C ARG A 56 -0.90 8.08 -13.83
N SER A 57 -1.91 8.01 -14.69
CA SER A 57 -2.02 8.83 -15.91
C SER A 57 -3.02 9.98 -15.80
N ALA A 58 -3.82 10.01 -14.74
CA ALA A 58 -4.83 11.05 -14.55
C ALA A 58 -4.21 12.44 -14.31
N PRO A 59 -4.83 13.52 -14.83
CA PRO A 59 -4.45 14.88 -14.46
C PRO A 59 -4.52 15.06 -12.94
N ALA A 60 -3.40 15.46 -12.36
CA ALA A 60 -3.19 15.45 -10.92
C ALA A 60 -2.58 16.78 -10.45
N PRO A 61 -2.96 17.28 -9.26
CA PRO A 61 -2.37 18.51 -8.72
C PRO A 61 -0.92 18.35 -8.26
N LEU A 62 -0.50 17.12 -7.97
CA LEU A 62 0.87 16.73 -7.69
C LEU A 62 1.25 15.58 -8.62
N GLU A 63 2.52 15.47 -8.98
CA GLU A 63 3.01 14.33 -9.74
C GLU A 63 2.89 13.05 -8.88
N PRO A 64 2.19 12.00 -9.35
CA PRO A 64 2.10 10.75 -8.60
C PRO A 64 3.47 10.12 -8.38
N LEU A 65 3.72 9.58 -7.19
CA LEU A 65 4.98 8.91 -6.86
C LEU A 65 4.78 7.40 -6.88
N SER A 66 5.44 6.73 -7.81
CA SER A 66 5.33 5.29 -8.01
C SER A 66 6.65 4.58 -7.68
N LEU A 67 6.59 3.60 -6.78
CA LEU A 67 7.75 2.87 -6.27
C LEU A 67 7.54 1.36 -6.43
N VAL A 68 8.60 0.67 -6.85
CA VAL A 68 8.64 -0.79 -6.96
C VAL A 68 9.66 -1.38 -6.00
N ALA A 69 9.34 -2.55 -5.46
CA ALA A 69 10.25 -3.43 -4.75
C ALA A 69 10.71 -4.52 -5.73
N VAL A 70 12.02 -4.63 -5.93
CA VAL A 70 12.65 -5.59 -6.84
C VAL A 70 13.42 -6.63 -6.05
N ALA A 71 13.12 -7.91 -6.26
CA ALA A 71 13.85 -9.04 -5.68
C ALA A 71 14.29 -9.96 -6.82
N ASP A 72 15.56 -10.39 -6.82
CA ASP A 72 16.14 -11.26 -7.84
C ASP A 72 15.90 -10.79 -9.30
N GLY A 73 15.85 -9.47 -9.49
CA GLY A 73 15.62 -8.83 -10.79
C GLY A 73 14.15 -8.63 -11.17
N GLU A 74 13.20 -9.16 -10.40
CA GLU A 74 11.76 -9.10 -10.66
C GLU A 74 11.06 -8.10 -9.74
N VAL A 75 10.05 -7.39 -10.26
CA VAL A 75 9.19 -6.54 -9.43
C VAL A 75 8.23 -7.43 -8.65
N VAL A 76 8.35 -7.41 -7.32
CA VAL A 76 7.58 -8.25 -6.39
C VAL A 76 6.63 -7.45 -5.50
N GLY A 77 6.73 -6.13 -5.53
CA GLY A 77 5.82 -5.25 -4.81
C GLY A 77 5.82 -3.85 -5.39
N HIS A 78 4.76 -3.11 -5.12
CA HIS A 78 4.55 -1.76 -5.63
C HIS A 78 3.72 -0.92 -4.67
N VAL A 79 4.03 0.37 -4.59
CA VAL A 79 3.18 1.37 -3.93
C VAL A 79 3.04 2.61 -4.80
N LEU A 80 1.80 3.11 -4.90
CA LEU A 80 1.49 4.38 -5.54
C LEU A 80 1.07 5.43 -4.50
N LEU A 81 1.63 6.63 -4.65
CA LEU A 81 1.13 7.85 -4.01
C LEU A 81 0.41 8.68 -5.06
N SER A 82 -0.92 8.60 -5.03
CA SER A 82 -1.78 9.37 -5.94
C SER A 82 -2.07 10.75 -5.35
N ALA A 83 -2.22 11.76 -6.21
CA ALA A 83 -2.53 13.10 -5.76
C ALA A 83 -4.02 13.26 -5.44
N SER A 84 -4.32 14.05 -4.42
CA SER A 84 -5.67 14.40 -4.01
C SER A 84 -5.66 15.82 -3.43
N ARG A 85 -6.82 16.28 -2.96
CA ARG A 85 -6.95 17.61 -2.37
C ARG A 85 -7.49 17.52 -0.95
N LEU A 86 -7.08 18.46 -0.12
CA LEU A 86 -7.71 18.75 1.16
C LEU A 86 -8.50 20.05 1.00
N ASP A 87 -9.81 19.97 1.22
CA ASP A 87 -10.68 21.13 1.37
C ASP A 87 -10.49 21.72 2.78
N ALA A 88 -9.49 22.60 2.91
CA ALA A 88 -9.14 23.24 4.16
C ALA A 88 -9.70 24.67 4.26
N PRO A 89 -10.00 25.18 5.48
CA PRO A 89 -10.70 26.45 5.67
C PRO A 89 -10.06 27.67 4.99
N ARG A 90 -8.73 27.69 4.88
CA ARG A 90 -8.00 28.84 4.31
C ARG A 90 -7.85 28.75 2.79
N ARG A 91 -7.59 27.56 2.27
CA ARG A 91 -7.41 27.27 0.84
C ARG A 91 -7.38 25.76 0.62
N ILE A 92 -7.59 25.35 -0.63
CA ILE A 92 -7.29 23.99 -1.08
C ILE A 92 -5.80 23.71 -0.90
N VAL A 93 -5.49 22.54 -0.35
CA VAL A 93 -4.12 22.03 -0.21
C VAL A 93 -4.00 20.76 -1.02
N ASP A 94 -2.99 20.69 -1.87
CA ASP A 94 -2.69 19.47 -2.60
C ASP A 94 -1.95 18.50 -1.67
N VAL A 95 -2.41 17.25 -1.65
CA VAL A 95 -1.96 16.20 -0.73
C VAL A 95 -1.77 14.89 -1.49
N LEU A 96 -1.15 13.90 -0.85
CA LEU A 96 -0.99 12.57 -1.41
C LEU A 96 -1.87 11.56 -0.67
N VAL A 97 -2.23 10.50 -1.39
CA VAL A 97 -2.93 9.32 -0.88
C VAL A 97 -2.10 8.08 -1.25
N LEU A 98 -1.73 7.29 -0.26
CA LEU A 98 -1.09 5.99 -0.46
C LEU A 98 -2.17 5.00 -0.90
N SER A 99 -2.27 4.77 -2.20
CA SER A 99 -3.15 3.75 -2.75
C SER A 99 -2.83 3.50 -4.24
N PRO A 100 -2.71 2.22 -4.67
CA PRO A 100 -2.65 1.01 -3.84
C PRO A 100 -1.22 0.67 -3.36
N LEU A 101 -1.13 -0.18 -2.33
CA LEU A 101 0.06 -0.92 -1.93
C LEU A 101 -0.18 -2.41 -2.19
N GLY A 102 0.67 -3.06 -2.98
CA GLY A 102 0.56 -4.48 -3.30
C GLY A 102 1.91 -5.17 -3.23
N VAL A 103 1.92 -6.41 -2.74
CA VAL A 103 3.07 -7.33 -2.76
C VAL A 103 2.58 -8.67 -3.25
N LEU A 104 3.34 -9.33 -4.13
CA LEU A 104 3.02 -10.67 -4.61
C LEU A 104 2.82 -11.63 -3.41
N PRO A 105 1.78 -12.48 -3.43
CA PRO A 105 1.47 -13.41 -2.32
C PRO A 105 2.67 -14.17 -1.76
N GLU A 106 3.54 -14.68 -2.64
CA GLU A 106 4.72 -15.47 -2.27
C GLU A 106 5.87 -14.65 -1.66
N PHE A 107 5.80 -13.31 -1.73
CA PHE A 107 6.76 -12.37 -1.16
C PHE A 107 6.22 -11.60 0.06
N GLN A 108 5.02 -11.95 0.51
CA GLN A 108 4.40 -11.38 1.68
C GLN A 108 4.96 -11.96 2.99
N HIS A 109 4.72 -11.25 4.09
CA HIS A 109 5.25 -11.46 5.43
C HIS A 109 6.80 -11.41 5.52
N LEU A 110 7.45 -10.92 4.46
CA LEU A 110 8.89 -10.69 4.40
C LEU A 110 9.27 -9.23 4.70
N GLY A 111 8.31 -8.39 5.08
CA GLY A 111 8.51 -6.98 5.41
C GLY A 111 8.66 -6.05 4.21
N ILE A 112 8.40 -6.52 2.99
CA ILE A 112 8.51 -5.72 1.75
C ILE A 112 7.54 -4.54 1.77
N GLY A 113 6.27 -4.76 2.11
CA GLY A 113 5.28 -3.69 2.21
C GLY A 113 5.70 -2.61 3.22
N THR A 114 6.32 -3.01 4.33
CA THR A 114 6.83 -2.07 5.35
C THR A 114 7.94 -1.18 4.80
N ARG A 115 8.85 -1.76 4.02
CA ARG A 115 9.93 -1.03 3.37
C ARG A 115 9.41 -0.09 2.28
N LEU A 116 8.41 -0.52 1.51
CA LEU A 116 7.72 0.32 0.53
C LEU A 116 7.05 1.53 1.20
N VAL A 117 6.29 1.31 2.27
CA VAL A 117 5.65 2.40 3.04
C VAL A 117 6.69 3.37 3.61
N SER A 118 7.79 2.86 4.16
CA SER A 118 8.85 3.69 4.72
C SER A 118 9.50 4.57 3.64
N ARG A 119 9.76 4.01 2.45
CA ARG A 119 10.30 4.79 1.32
C ARG A 119 9.27 5.78 0.78
N ALA A 120 8.00 5.40 0.72
CA ALA A 120 6.92 6.26 0.26
C ALA A 120 6.75 7.49 1.15
N LEU A 121 6.81 7.34 2.48
CA LEU A 121 6.80 8.46 3.42
C LEU A 121 7.98 9.42 3.19
N ALA A 122 9.19 8.88 3.01
CA ALA A 122 10.37 9.71 2.74
C ALA A 122 10.25 10.48 1.42
N GLU A 123 9.82 9.82 0.34
CA GLU A 123 9.66 10.45 -0.98
C GLU A 123 8.51 11.48 -0.99
N ALA A 124 7.44 11.23 -0.22
CA ALA A 124 6.35 12.19 -0.04
C ALA A 124 6.87 13.45 0.68
N ASP A 125 7.64 13.29 1.75
CA ASP A 125 8.21 14.42 2.49
C ASP A 125 9.20 15.22 1.63
N GLU A 126 10.08 14.53 0.90
CA GLU A 126 11.04 15.13 -0.03
C GLU A 126 10.36 15.90 -1.18
N SER A 127 9.16 15.48 -1.61
CA SER A 127 8.37 16.20 -2.62
C SER A 127 7.67 17.46 -2.09
N GLY A 128 7.71 17.71 -0.78
CA GLY A 128 7.06 18.85 -0.15
C GLY A 128 5.56 18.68 0.07
N ALA A 129 5.02 17.47 -0.10
CA ALA A 129 3.64 17.18 0.26
C ALA A 129 3.47 17.36 1.78
N PRO A 130 2.43 18.06 2.25
CA PRO A 130 2.25 18.29 3.69
C PRO A 130 1.63 17.08 4.40
N LEU A 131 0.85 16.28 3.70
CA LEU A 131 0.05 15.19 4.27
C LEU A 131 0.03 14.00 3.33
N LEU A 132 0.17 12.80 3.91
CA LEU A 132 -0.06 11.54 3.23
C LEU A 132 -1.21 10.80 3.91
N PHE A 133 -2.32 10.62 3.20
CA PHE A 133 -3.50 9.91 3.69
C PHE A 133 -3.55 8.47 3.20
N LEU A 134 -4.33 7.63 3.87
CA LEU A 134 -4.74 6.32 3.36
C LEU A 134 -6.06 5.85 3.97
N GLU A 135 -6.61 4.82 3.33
CA GLU A 135 -7.63 3.94 3.88
C GLU A 135 -7.02 2.53 4.01
N GLY A 136 -6.88 2.00 5.22
CA GLY A 136 -6.25 0.69 5.42
C GLY A 136 -6.20 0.23 6.88
N SER A 137 -5.70 -0.99 7.12
CA SER A 137 -5.68 -1.62 8.45
C SER A 137 -4.90 -0.77 9.48
N PRO A 138 -5.52 -0.38 10.62
CA PRO A 138 -4.81 0.34 11.68
C PRO A 138 -3.69 -0.50 12.30
N ASP A 139 -3.84 -1.83 12.40
CA ASP A 139 -2.81 -2.71 12.96
C ASP A 139 -1.53 -2.75 12.14
N TYR A 140 -1.66 -2.50 10.84
CA TYR A 140 -0.54 -2.38 9.92
C TYR A 140 0.03 -0.94 9.91
N TYR A 141 -0.78 0.06 9.58
CA TYR A 141 -0.24 1.39 9.28
C TYR A 141 0.13 2.21 10.54
N SER A 142 -0.50 1.97 11.70
CA SER A 142 -0.20 2.72 12.94
C SER A 142 1.25 2.57 13.40
N LYS A 143 1.84 1.38 13.20
CA LYS A 143 3.24 1.08 13.54
C LYS A 143 4.23 1.69 12.54
N ARG A 144 3.73 2.29 11.45
CA ARG A 144 4.50 2.74 10.28
C ARG A 144 4.35 4.25 10.01
N GLY A 145 4.05 5.02 11.06
CA GLY A 145 4.03 6.49 10.99
C GLY A 145 2.66 7.11 10.71
N PHE A 146 1.61 6.30 10.52
CA PHE A 146 0.24 6.79 10.33
C PHE A 146 -0.51 6.84 11.65
N LYS A 147 -1.48 7.75 11.72
CA LYS A 147 -2.39 7.94 12.86
C LYS A 147 -3.81 8.09 12.35
N ARG A 148 -4.80 7.84 13.20
CA ARG A 148 -6.20 8.10 12.85
C ARG A 148 -6.38 9.58 12.47
N ALA A 149 -6.98 9.83 11.31
CA ALA A 149 -7.04 11.17 10.75
C ALA A 149 -8.09 12.06 11.45
N ASP A 150 -9.13 11.46 12.04
CA ASP A 150 -10.14 12.20 12.81
C ASP A 150 -9.57 12.85 14.09
N GLU A 151 -8.53 12.26 14.68
CA GLU A 151 -7.79 12.85 15.82
C GLU A 151 -7.08 14.17 15.45
N PHE A 152 -6.88 14.42 14.16
CA PHE A 152 -6.26 15.64 13.62
C PHE A 152 -7.29 16.61 13.02
N GLY A 153 -8.59 16.34 13.20
CA GLY A 153 -9.67 17.17 12.65
C GLY A 153 -9.89 16.98 11.15
N PHE A 154 -9.45 15.85 10.59
CA PHE A 154 -9.75 15.50 9.20
C PHE A 154 -11.07 14.75 9.07
N ARG A 155 -11.76 14.96 7.95
CA ARG A 155 -12.97 14.23 7.57
C ARG A 155 -12.69 13.36 6.36
N ALA A 156 -13.15 12.13 6.42
CA ALA A 156 -13.03 11.19 5.32
C ALA A 156 -13.85 11.66 4.10
N PRO A 157 -13.44 11.32 2.86
CA PRO A 157 -14.17 11.66 1.64
C PRO A 157 -15.52 10.95 1.51
N SER A 158 -15.78 9.91 2.31
CA SER A 158 -17.00 9.09 2.25
C SER A 158 -17.36 8.52 3.62
N LEU A 159 -18.67 8.40 3.87
CA LEU A 159 -19.21 7.72 5.06
C LEU A 159 -18.93 6.21 5.06
N ARG A 160 -18.54 5.65 3.91
CA ARG A 160 -18.19 4.24 3.74
C ARG A 160 -16.74 3.92 4.15
N ILE A 161 -16.00 4.92 4.62
CA ILE A 161 -14.64 4.75 5.14
C ILE A 161 -14.72 4.70 6.68
N PRO A 162 -14.40 3.56 7.30
CA PRO A 162 -14.37 3.43 8.74
C PRO A 162 -13.35 4.37 9.38
N ALA A 163 -13.71 5.04 10.48
CA ALA A 163 -12.81 5.99 11.16
C ALA A 163 -11.45 5.38 11.58
N PRO A 164 -11.35 4.13 12.07
CA PRO A 164 -10.04 3.52 12.36
C PRO A 164 -9.18 3.28 11.11
N ALA A 165 -9.80 3.08 9.95
CA ALA A 165 -9.11 2.82 8.70
C ALA A 165 -8.65 4.11 8.00
N PHE A 166 -9.35 5.23 8.23
CA PHE A 166 -8.96 6.55 7.72
C PHE A 166 -7.79 7.11 8.51
N GLN A 167 -6.59 7.04 7.91
CA GLN A 167 -5.35 7.39 8.59
C GLN A 167 -4.54 8.44 7.80
N VAL A 168 -3.68 9.15 8.52
CA VAL A 168 -2.83 10.22 7.99
C VAL A 168 -1.44 10.18 8.61
N ALA A 169 -0.44 10.52 7.82
CA ALA A 169 0.90 10.88 8.25
C ALA A 169 1.13 12.38 7.95
N PRO A 170 1.20 13.25 8.97
CA PRO A 170 1.69 14.62 8.81
C PRO A 170 3.18 14.62 8.45
N LEU A 171 3.55 15.35 7.41
CA LEU A 171 4.92 15.46 6.88
C LEU A 171 5.53 16.83 7.27
N SER A 172 6.78 17.08 6.89
CA SER A 172 7.53 18.27 7.32
C SER A 172 6.91 19.58 6.85
N ALA A 173 6.19 19.56 5.73
CA ALA A 173 5.47 20.73 5.20
C ALA A 173 4.08 20.96 5.81
N TYR A 174 3.62 20.09 6.73
CA TYR A 174 2.33 20.25 7.40
C TYR A 174 2.30 21.49 8.30
N GLU A 175 1.24 22.28 8.16
CA GLU A 175 0.93 23.38 9.08
C GLU A 175 -0.41 23.10 9.81
N PRO A 176 -0.57 23.48 11.09
CA PRO A 176 -1.78 23.17 11.87
C PRO A 176 -3.11 23.69 11.29
N TRP A 177 -3.08 24.65 10.37
CA TRP A 177 -4.30 25.16 9.72
C TRP A 177 -4.78 24.24 8.58
N MET A 178 -3.95 23.32 8.10
CA MET A 178 -4.26 22.37 7.03
C MET A 178 -5.12 21.22 7.57
N THR A 179 -6.33 21.52 8.02
CA THR A 179 -7.35 20.55 8.46
C THR A 179 -8.56 20.61 7.53
N GLY A 180 -9.53 19.69 7.65
CA GLY A 180 -10.73 19.73 6.81
C GLY A 180 -11.06 18.39 6.17
N THR A 181 -11.65 18.42 4.98
CA THR A 181 -12.15 17.21 4.31
C THR A 181 -11.17 16.76 3.23
N LEU A 182 -10.73 15.49 3.29
CA LEU A 182 -10.00 14.89 2.18
C LEU A 182 -10.96 14.74 0.99
N VAL A 183 -10.51 15.14 -0.19
CA VAL A 183 -11.22 15.03 -1.46
C VAL A 183 -10.37 14.14 -2.37
N TYR A 184 -10.80 12.89 -2.53
CA TYR A 184 -10.17 11.97 -3.48
C TYR A 184 -10.25 12.50 -4.91
N SER A 185 -9.23 12.20 -5.70
CA SER A 185 -9.23 12.45 -7.14
C SER A 185 -10.38 11.71 -7.84
N ASP A 186 -10.85 12.27 -8.96
CA ASP A 186 -11.96 11.74 -9.74
C ASP A 186 -11.85 10.23 -10.09
N PRO A 187 -10.67 9.66 -10.43
CA PRO A 187 -10.56 8.23 -10.71
C PRO A 187 -11.14 7.30 -9.63
N PHE A 188 -10.97 7.63 -8.34
CA PHE A 188 -11.55 6.81 -7.27
C PHE A 188 -13.07 6.76 -7.35
N TRP A 189 -13.71 7.87 -7.73
CA TRP A 189 -15.15 7.98 -7.86
C TRP A 189 -15.64 7.36 -9.16
N ALA A 190 -15.00 7.70 -10.29
CA ALA A 190 -15.35 7.20 -11.62
C ALA A 190 -15.25 5.67 -11.72
N MET A 191 -14.31 5.06 -11.00
CA MET A 191 -14.12 3.61 -10.97
C MET A 191 -14.85 2.89 -9.84
N ASP A 192 -15.59 3.65 -9.01
CA ASP A 192 -16.35 3.15 -7.87
C ASP A 192 -15.45 2.47 -6.80
N CYS A 193 -14.27 3.03 -6.56
CA CYS A 193 -13.23 2.52 -5.66
C CYS A 193 -13.09 3.30 -4.32
N VAL A 194 -14.01 4.21 -3.99
CA VAL A 194 -14.02 4.91 -2.70
C VAL A 194 -14.68 4.04 -1.63
N GLY A 195 -14.02 3.76 -0.50
CA GLY A 195 -14.62 3.16 0.70
C GLY A 195 -15.21 1.75 0.51
N LEU A 196 -15.60 1.12 1.61
CA LEU A 196 -16.20 -0.22 1.61
C LEU A 196 -17.60 -0.23 0.96
N ARG A 197 -17.97 -1.33 0.32
CA ARG A 197 -19.31 -1.49 -0.25
C ARG A 197 -20.25 -2.20 0.71
N ASP A 198 -19.74 -3.22 1.41
CA ASP A 198 -20.49 -3.91 2.45
C ASP A 198 -19.85 -3.64 3.83
N PRO A 199 -20.62 -3.23 4.85
CA PRO A 199 -20.12 -3.14 6.23
C PRO A 199 -19.53 -4.43 6.79
N ALA A 200 -19.88 -5.61 6.25
CA ALA A 200 -19.31 -6.89 6.63
C ALA A 200 -17.83 -7.03 6.23
N ASP A 201 -17.38 -6.31 5.19
CA ASP A 201 -15.99 -6.32 4.68
C ASP A 201 -14.98 -5.80 5.72
N LEU A 202 -15.46 -5.15 6.80
CA LEU A 202 -14.64 -4.72 7.93
C LEU A 202 -14.05 -5.88 8.72
N ALA A 203 -14.82 -6.95 8.95
CA ALA A 203 -14.41 -8.08 9.79
C ALA A 203 -13.39 -8.98 9.06
N ASP A 204 -13.45 -9.02 7.73
CA ASP A 204 -12.54 -9.84 6.90
C ASP A 204 -11.19 -9.15 6.65
N ARG A 205 -11.08 -7.83 6.88
CA ARG A 205 -9.85 -7.04 6.71
C ARG A 205 -8.98 -6.94 7.97
N ASP A 206 -9.42 -7.51 9.10
CA ASP A 206 -8.62 -7.62 10.34
C ASP A 206 -7.41 -8.56 10.17
N GLY A 207 -7.35 -9.33 9.08
CA GLY A 207 -6.19 -10.12 8.67
C GLY A 207 -5.28 -9.38 7.68
N ASP A 208 -4.33 -8.60 8.19
CA ASP A 208 -3.04 -8.31 7.54
C ASP A 208 -3.07 -7.86 6.05
N GLY A 209 -4.07 -7.09 5.60
CA GLY A 209 -4.28 -6.76 4.18
C GLY A 209 -3.22 -5.91 3.45
N ALA A 210 -2.07 -5.61 4.07
CA ALA A 210 -0.90 -5.07 3.37
C ALA A 210 0.21 -6.13 3.18
N ASP A 211 -0.01 -7.33 3.70
CA ASP A 211 0.86 -8.51 3.63
C ASP A 211 0.06 -9.83 3.55
N ALA A 212 -1.24 -9.83 3.27
CA ALA A 212 -2.06 -11.03 3.18
C ALA A 212 -2.64 -11.22 1.79
N ALA A 213 -2.38 -12.38 1.21
CA ALA A 213 -3.19 -13.00 0.17
C ALA A 213 -4.58 -13.25 0.75
N PRO A 214 -5.64 -13.20 -0.07
CA PRO A 214 -6.97 -13.58 0.40
C PRO A 214 -6.91 -15.01 0.96
N ALA A 215 -7.50 -15.20 2.13
CA ALA A 215 -7.68 -16.52 2.71
C ALA A 215 -8.47 -17.39 1.74
N ASP A 216 -7.89 -18.54 1.38
CA ASP A 216 -8.57 -19.60 0.65
C ASP A 216 -9.68 -20.20 1.53
N GLY A 217 -10.89 -20.31 0.99
CA GLY A 217 -12.08 -20.88 1.65
C GLY A 217 -13.34 -20.10 1.25
N ALA A 218 -14.33 -20.61 0.51
CA ALA A 218 -14.77 -21.99 0.41
C ALA A 218 -15.32 -22.30 -0.99
N ALA A 219 -14.74 -23.30 -1.64
CA ALA A 219 -15.50 -24.23 -2.45
C ALA A 219 -15.79 -25.45 -1.56
N GLU A 220 -17.02 -25.60 -1.06
CA GLU A 220 -17.66 -26.92 -0.92
C GLU A 220 -19.11 -26.81 -0.43
N GLN A 221 -19.98 -27.52 -1.17
CA GLN A 221 -21.30 -28.04 -0.81
C GLN A 221 -22.52 -27.10 -0.86
N GLU A 222 -23.27 -27.20 -1.97
CA GLU A 222 -24.64 -27.76 -1.86
C GLU A 222 -25.06 -28.47 -3.15
N ALA A 223 -24.74 -29.77 -3.21
CA ALA A 223 -25.45 -30.75 -4.02
C ALA A 223 -26.07 -31.77 -3.06
N ALA A 224 -27.33 -31.55 -2.69
CA ALA A 224 -28.34 -32.57 -2.36
C ALA A 224 -29.46 -31.97 -1.48
N ARG A 225 -30.55 -31.52 -2.12
CA ARG A 225 -31.91 -32.06 -1.93
C ARG A 225 -32.91 -31.36 -2.85
#